data_AF-A4JUE0-F1
#
_entry.id   AF-A4JUE0-F1
#
_cell.length_a   1.000
_cell.length_b   1.000
_cell.length_c   1.000
_cell.angle_alpha   90.00
_cell.angle_beta   90.00
_cell.angle_gamma   90.00
#
_symmetry.space_group_name_H-M   'P 1'
#
loop_
_entity.id
_entity.type
_entity.pdbx_description
1 polymer ?
#
loop_
_entity_poly.entity_id
_entity_poly.type
_entity_poly.pdbx_seq_one_letter_code
_entity_poly.pdbx_strand_id
1 'polypeptide(L)'
;MNTLIQLLAAIVGIFLATSAQASDLNETVGMVAETHQSTLATINGSDAQVIYVGRFNGCESIAVRSHGNHYQHFRVCGGRIEPRNTVAPSWPDDLSGKRVLAAVVQNAILYGQASQSDENGYLITARTLGSIEASCRNIEVVISYDGDLVDRGLKKVCG
;
A
#
# COMPACT_ATOMS: atom_id res chain seq x y z
N MET A 1 46.20 -14.75 -56.50
CA MET A 1 46.47 -14.19 -55.16
C MET A 1 45.23 -13.40 -54.75
N ASN A 2 44.35 -14.04 -53.99
CA ASN A 2 44.15 -13.81 -52.54
C ASN A 2 43.29 -12.55 -52.34
N THR A 3 42.12 -12.56 -51.71
CA THR A 3 41.52 -13.51 -50.77
C THR A 3 40.07 -13.08 -50.53
N LEU A 4 39.17 -14.06 -50.47
CA LEU A 4 37.95 -14.13 -49.66
C LEU A 4 37.53 -12.86 -48.88
N ILE A 5 36.41 -12.25 -49.28
CA ILE A 5 35.59 -11.42 -48.39
C ILE A 5 34.46 -12.32 -47.88
N GLN A 6 34.70 -12.90 -46.70
CA GLN A 6 33.76 -13.71 -45.91
C GLN A 6 32.59 -12.82 -45.45
N LEU A 7 31.34 -13.21 -45.75
CA LEU A 7 30.42 -13.98 -44.91
C LEU A 7 30.18 -13.42 -43.49
N LEU A 8 28.88 -13.36 -43.15
CA LEU A 8 28.26 -13.33 -41.81
C LEU A 8 27.99 -11.96 -41.18
N ALA A 9 26.92 -11.31 -41.65
CA ALA A 9 26.10 -10.46 -40.80
C ALA A 9 25.32 -11.34 -39.80
N ALA A 10 25.94 -11.66 -38.68
CA ALA A 10 25.28 -12.27 -37.54
C ALA A 10 24.39 -11.20 -36.87
N ILE A 11 23.10 -11.21 -37.21
CA ILE A 11 22.08 -10.48 -36.47
C ILE A 11 21.93 -11.21 -35.12
N VAL A 12 22.72 -10.80 -34.13
CA VAL A 12 22.49 -11.12 -32.73
C VAL A 12 21.29 -10.28 -32.29
N GLY A 13 20.09 -10.84 -32.48
CA GLY A 13 18.89 -10.36 -31.82
C GLY A 13 19.07 -10.56 -30.32
N ILE A 14 19.48 -9.50 -29.61
CA ILE A 14 19.46 -9.44 -28.16
C ILE A 14 17.98 -9.46 -27.76
N PHE A 15 17.45 -10.65 -27.50
CA PHE A 15 16.24 -10.81 -26.73
C PHE A 15 16.53 -10.22 -25.34
N LEU A 16 16.06 -9.00 -25.11
CA LEU A 16 15.92 -8.44 -23.77
C LEU A 16 14.87 -9.30 -23.05
N ALA A 17 15.33 -10.40 -22.46
CA ALA A 17 14.57 -11.10 -21.44
C ALA A 17 14.43 -10.11 -20.27
N THR A 18 13.28 -9.44 -20.18
CA THR A 18 12.89 -8.70 -19.00
C THR A 18 12.73 -9.72 -17.88
N SER A 19 13.80 -9.95 -17.14
CA SER A 19 13.75 -10.66 -15.88
C SER A 19 12.84 -9.86 -14.97
N ALA A 20 11.66 -10.40 -14.69
CA ALA A 20 10.82 -9.95 -13.59
C ALA A 20 11.63 -10.22 -12.31
N GLN A 21 12.37 -9.21 -11.86
CA GLN A 21 13.09 -9.31 -10.59
C GLN A 21 12.02 -9.28 -9.50
N ALA A 22 11.89 -10.38 -8.76
CA ALA A 22 11.10 -10.39 -7.55
C ALA A 22 11.66 -9.30 -6.62
N SER A 23 10.83 -8.32 -6.26
CA SER A 23 11.29 -7.23 -5.40
C SER A 23 11.49 -7.75 -3.98
N ASP A 24 12.50 -7.23 -3.30
CA ASP A 24 12.74 -7.55 -1.89
C ASP A 24 11.64 -6.91 -1.02
N LEU A 25 11.24 -7.63 0.05
CA LEU A 25 10.21 -7.17 0.97
C LEU A 25 10.56 -5.81 1.60
N ASN A 26 11.81 -5.64 2.02
CA ASN A 26 12.27 -4.42 2.67
C ASN A 26 12.34 -3.26 1.67
N GLU A 27 12.75 -3.53 0.43
CA GLU A 27 12.72 -2.53 -0.65
C GLU A 27 11.29 -2.04 -0.89
N THR A 28 10.32 -2.97 -1.01
CA THR A 28 8.92 -2.59 -1.24
C THR A 28 8.32 -1.86 -0.04
N VAL A 29 8.58 -2.32 1.19
CA VAL A 29 8.11 -1.64 2.42
C VAL A 29 8.72 -0.24 2.52
N GLY A 30 10.01 -0.09 2.22
CA GLY A 30 10.70 1.20 2.21
C GLY A 30 10.11 2.17 1.17
N MET A 31 9.86 1.69 -0.04
CA MET A 31 9.22 2.47 -1.10
C MET A 31 7.82 2.95 -0.71
N VAL A 32 7.00 2.07 -0.11
CA VAL A 32 5.66 2.44 0.36
C VAL A 32 5.73 3.43 1.52
N ALA A 33 6.71 3.30 2.41
CA ALA A 33 6.96 4.26 3.48
C ALA A 33 7.35 5.65 2.94
N GLU A 34 8.15 5.72 1.87
CA GLU A 34 8.58 6.99 1.27
C GLU A 34 7.47 7.66 0.45
N THR A 35 6.76 6.88 -0.37
CA THR A 35 5.76 7.41 -1.30
C THR A 35 4.38 7.61 -0.65
N HIS A 36 4.15 6.98 0.50
CA HIS A 36 2.84 6.81 1.14
C HIS A 36 1.80 6.13 0.23
N GLN A 37 2.21 5.47 -0.86
CA GLN A 37 1.31 4.84 -1.82
C GLN A 37 1.24 3.32 -1.59
N SER A 38 0.04 2.82 -1.30
CA SER A 38 -0.21 1.38 -1.21
C SER A 38 -0.05 0.74 -2.60
N THR A 39 0.54 -0.45 -2.68
CA THR A 39 0.85 -1.12 -3.95
C THR A 39 0.59 -2.63 -3.89
N LEU A 40 0.52 -3.24 -5.08
CA LEU A 40 0.61 -4.68 -5.30
C LEU A 40 2.00 -4.97 -5.86
N ALA A 41 2.73 -5.89 -5.24
CA ALA A 41 4.08 -6.25 -5.64
C ALA A 41 4.29 -7.76 -5.60
N THR A 42 5.13 -8.29 -6.48
CA THR A 42 5.57 -9.68 -6.42
C THR A 42 6.83 -9.75 -5.57
N ILE A 43 6.69 -10.24 -4.34
CA ILE A 43 7.75 -10.36 -3.33
C ILE A 43 8.15 -11.83 -3.22
N ASN A 44 9.42 -12.15 -3.48
CA ASN A 44 9.93 -13.53 -3.49
C ASN A 44 9.11 -14.50 -4.37
N GLY A 45 8.58 -14.01 -5.50
CA GLY A 45 7.77 -14.82 -6.44
C GLY A 45 6.29 -14.93 -6.08
N SER A 46 5.84 -14.22 -5.05
CA SER A 46 4.46 -14.25 -4.55
C SER A 46 3.84 -12.86 -4.56
N ASP A 47 2.61 -12.75 -5.06
CA ASP A 47 1.87 -11.49 -5.03
C ASP A 47 1.53 -11.11 -3.59
N ALA A 48 1.89 -9.88 -3.23
CA ALA A 48 1.68 -9.31 -1.92
C ALA A 48 1.05 -7.91 -2.04
N GLN A 49 0.12 -7.62 -1.15
CA GLN A 49 -0.40 -6.26 -0.98
C GLN A 49 0.39 -5.55 0.10
N VAL A 50 1.02 -4.42 -0.25
CA VAL A 50 1.78 -3.57 0.68
C VAL A 50 1.01 -2.28 0.87
N ILE A 51 0.55 -2.03 2.10
CA ILE A 51 -0.43 -1.00 2.44
C ILE A 51 0.26 0.04 3.32
N TYR A 52 0.21 1.30 2.92
CA TYR A 52 0.56 2.40 3.80
C TYR A 52 -0.59 2.62 4.80
N VAL A 53 -0.31 2.42 6.08
CA VAL A 53 -1.31 2.52 7.16
C VAL A 53 -1.41 3.96 7.67
N GLY A 54 -0.27 4.66 7.73
CA GLY A 54 -0.17 6.02 8.26
C GLY A 54 1.07 6.18 9.14
N ARG A 55 1.16 7.31 9.83
CA ARG A 55 2.27 7.62 10.73
C ARG A 55 1.89 7.39 12.18
N PHE A 56 2.73 6.69 12.94
CA PHE A 56 2.53 6.41 14.37
C PHE A 56 3.82 6.64 15.15
N ASN A 57 3.76 7.44 16.21
CA ASN A 57 4.91 7.80 17.06
C ASN A 57 6.15 8.25 16.28
N GLY A 58 5.95 8.99 15.18
CA GLY A 58 7.04 9.53 14.36
C GLY A 58 7.62 8.55 13.33
N CYS A 59 7.09 7.33 13.23
CA CYS A 59 7.49 6.34 12.23
C CYS A 59 6.36 6.06 11.24
N GLU A 60 6.72 5.65 10.04
CA GLU A 60 5.73 5.18 9.05
C GLU A 60 5.29 3.76 9.39
N SER A 61 4.00 3.49 9.24
CA SER A 61 3.40 2.19 9.46
C SER A 61 2.95 1.56 8.15
N ILE A 62 3.34 0.31 7.96
CA ILE A 62 3.07 -0.46 6.76
C ILE A 62 2.53 -1.83 7.15
N ALA A 63 1.54 -2.30 6.39
CA ALA A 63 1.01 -3.64 6.50
C ALA A 63 1.24 -4.40 5.20
N VAL A 64 1.67 -5.66 5.31
CA VAL A 64 1.92 -6.54 4.17
C VAL A 64 1.02 -7.75 4.29
N ARG A 65 0.26 -8.03 3.23
CA ARG A 65 -0.52 -9.27 3.09
C ARG A 65 0.07 -10.09 1.96
N SER A 66 0.75 -11.17 2.32
CA SER A 66 1.25 -12.20 1.41
C SER A 66 0.63 -13.53 1.79
N HIS A 67 0.08 -14.28 0.82
CA HIS A 67 -0.54 -15.60 0.96
C HIS A 67 -1.18 -15.91 2.33
N GLY A 68 -2.46 -15.56 2.50
CA GLY A 68 -3.25 -15.84 3.70
C GLY A 68 -4.10 -14.65 4.13
N ASN A 69 -4.79 -14.79 5.27
CA ASN A 69 -5.71 -13.77 5.80
C ASN A 69 -5.07 -12.81 6.82
N HIS A 70 -3.79 -12.97 7.16
CA HIS A 70 -3.14 -12.15 8.18
C HIS A 70 -2.22 -11.09 7.56
N TYR A 71 -2.23 -9.92 8.17
CA TYR A 71 -1.31 -8.84 7.87
C TYR A 71 -0.05 -8.97 8.72
N GLN A 72 1.11 -8.84 8.11
CA GLN A 72 2.37 -8.57 8.80
C GLN A 72 2.55 -7.07 8.89
N HIS A 73 2.89 -6.54 10.06
CA HIS A 73 3.06 -5.10 10.27
C HIS A 73 4.54 -4.72 10.36
N PHE A 74 4.86 -3.52 9.91
CA PHE A 74 6.19 -2.95 9.93
C PHE A 74 6.15 -1.51 10.44
N ARG A 75 7.24 -1.09 11.07
CA ARG A 75 7.54 0.32 11.36
C ARG A 75 8.77 0.74 10.58
N VAL A 76 8.73 1.92 9.99
CA VAL A 76 9.87 2.51 9.30
C VAL A 76 10.26 3.80 10.02
N CYS A 77 11.33 3.73 10.80
CA CYS A 77 11.82 4.80 11.66
C CYS A 77 13.21 5.22 11.20
N GLY A 78 13.34 6.45 10.68
CA GLY A 78 14.65 6.94 10.21
C GLY A 78 15.30 6.03 9.16
N GLY A 79 14.50 5.43 8.27
CA GLY A 79 14.95 4.49 7.23
C GLY A 79 15.21 3.06 7.70
N ARG A 80 15.08 2.75 9.00
CA ARG A 80 15.17 1.39 9.52
C ARG A 80 13.80 0.72 9.48
N ILE A 81 13.73 -0.48 8.91
CA ILE A 81 12.51 -1.27 8.82
C ILE A 81 12.49 -2.28 9.97
N GLU A 82 11.45 -2.22 10.78
CA GLU A 82 11.28 -3.03 11.99
C GLU A 82 9.98 -3.83 11.90
N PRO A 83 10.03 -5.18 11.82
CA PRO A 83 8.84 -6.00 11.85
C PRO A 83 8.16 -5.92 13.21
N ARG A 84 6.83 -5.98 13.20
CA ARG A 84 5.98 -5.94 14.37
C ARG A 84 5.27 -7.29 14.53
N ASN A 85 5.56 -7.99 15.62
CA ASN A 85 4.89 -9.23 15.98
C ASN A 85 3.63 -8.93 16.79
N THR A 86 2.69 -8.23 16.18
CA THR A 86 1.42 -7.82 16.81
C THR A 86 0.24 -8.30 15.99
N VAL A 87 -0.89 -8.49 16.66
CA VAL A 87 -2.17 -8.76 16.02
C VAL A 87 -3.07 -7.61 16.40
N ALA A 88 -3.49 -6.82 15.41
CA ALA A 88 -4.37 -5.70 15.66
C ALA A 88 -5.75 -6.20 16.14
N PRO A 89 -6.35 -5.58 17.17
CA PRO A 89 -7.68 -5.95 17.61
C PRO A 89 -8.71 -5.66 16.51
N SER A 90 -9.77 -6.46 16.43
CA SER A 90 -10.87 -6.20 15.49
C SER A 90 -11.56 -4.88 15.82
N TRP A 91 -11.91 -4.08 14.82
CA TRP A 91 -12.68 -2.86 15.03
C TRP A 91 -14.13 -3.22 15.45
N PRO A 92 -14.65 -2.66 16.56
CA PRO A 92 -16.00 -2.96 17.01
C PRO A 92 -17.05 -2.38 16.06
N ASP A 93 -18.09 -3.16 15.76
CA ASP A 93 -19.18 -2.75 14.87
C ASP A 93 -20.24 -1.86 15.55
N ASP A 94 -19.80 -0.93 16.40
CA ASP A 94 -20.68 -0.08 17.21
C ASP A 94 -21.16 1.19 16.48
N LEU A 95 -22.20 1.84 17.03
CA LEU A 95 -22.78 3.04 16.43
C LEU A 95 -21.84 4.26 16.50
N SER A 96 -20.93 4.29 17.47
CA SER A 96 -20.01 5.41 17.69
C SER A 96 -18.95 5.43 16.60
N GLY A 97 -18.24 4.31 16.43
CA GLY A 97 -17.27 4.08 15.37
C GLY A 97 -17.88 4.28 13.97
N LYS A 98 -19.08 3.76 13.72
CA LYS A 98 -19.79 3.98 12.44
C LYS A 98 -20.03 5.45 12.12
N ARG A 99 -20.36 6.28 13.13
CA ARG A 99 -20.54 7.73 12.92
C ARG A 99 -19.22 8.42 12.62
N VAL A 100 -18.15 8.06 13.32
CA VAL A 100 -16.80 8.58 13.04
C VAL A 100 -16.36 8.19 11.63
N LEU A 101 -16.53 6.92 11.24
CA LEU A 101 -16.25 6.44 9.89
C LEU A 101 -17.02 7.24 8.83
N ALA A 102 -18.33 7.43 9.02
CA ALA A 102 -19.14 8.20 8.08
C ALA A 102 -18.67 9.66 7.96
N ALA A 103 -18.34 10.30 9.08
CA ALA A 103 -17.83 11.68 9.11
C ALA A 103 -16.46 11.79 8.41
N VAL A 104 -15.54 10.87 8.70
CA VAL A 104 -14.21 10.82 8.07
C VAL A 104 -14.33 10.62 6.56
N VAL A 105 -15.17 9.69 6.10
CA VAL A 105 -15.41 9.47 4.67
C VAL A 105 -16.00 10.71 4.01
N GLN A 106 -17.01 11.35 4.63
CA GLN A 106 -17.63 12.56 4.09
C GLN A 106 -16.63 13.72 3.97
N ASN A 107 -15.79 13.92 4.99
CA ASN A 107 -14.76 14.94 4.95
C ASN A 107 -13.69 14.62 3.90
N ALA A 108 -13.32 13.35 3.71
CA ALA A 108 -12.37 12.97 2.65
C ALA A 108 -12.95 13.19 1.24
N ILE A 109 -14.27 13.04 1.04
CA ILE A 109 -14.94 13.40 -0.22
C ILE A 109 -14.77 14.89 -0.50
N LEU A 110 -14.96 15.74 0.52
CA LEU A 110 -14.96 17.20 0.37
C LEU A 110 -13.56 17.80 0.29
N TYR A 111 -12.63 17.30 1.12
CA TYR A 111 -11.30 17.89 1.33
C TYR A 111 -10.16 17.03 0.80
N GLY A 112 -10.45 15.88 0.19
CA GLY A 112 -9.47 14.95 -0.36
C GLY A 112 -8.90 13.97 0.67
N GLN A 113 -8.85 14.33 1.95
CA GLN A 113 -8.43 13.45 3.04
C GLN A 113 -9.04 13.87 4.38
N ALA A 114 -9.20 12.93 5.31
CA ALA A 114 -9.59 13.20 6.68
C ALA A 114 -9.12 12.06 7.60
N SER A 115 -8.97 12.35 8.89
CA SER A 115 -8.69 11.34 9.90
C SER A 115 -9.30 11.72 11.24
N GLN A 116 -9.73 10.74 12.01
CA GLN A 116 -10.24 10.91 13.36
C GLN A 116 -10.11 9.60 14.14
N SER A 117 -9.75 9.70 15.43
CA SER A 117 -9.82 8.56 16.34
C SER A 117 -11.21 8.41 16.94
N ASP A 118 -11.68 7.17 17.07
CA ASP A 118 -12.87 6.87 17.87
C ASP A 118 -12.54 6.82 19.37
N GLU A 119 -13.58 6.62 20.20
CA GLU A 119 -13.45 6.55 21.66
C GLU A 119 -12.70 5.31 22.16
N ASN A 120 -12.58 4.28 21.32
CA ASN A 120 -11.87 3.04 21.61
C ASN A 120 -10.39 3.09 21.18
N GLY A 121 -9.93 4.21 20.63
CA GLY A 121 -8.53 4.43 20.24
C GLY A 121 -8.20 3.99 18.81
N TYR A 122 -9.17 3.59 17.99
CA TYR A 122 -8.93 3.28 16.59
C TYR A 122 -8.82 4.57 15.78
N LEU A 123 -7.73 4.71 15.04
CA LEU A 123 -7.57 5.80 14.08
C LEU A 123 -8.21 5.39 12.75
N ILE A 124 -9.23 6.14 12.35
CA ILE A 124 -9.91 5.99 11.06
C ILE A 124 -9.40 7.11 10.15
N THR A 125 -8.81 6.72 9.02
CA THR A 125 -8.30 7.63 8.00
C THR A 125 -9.00 7.34 6.68
N ALA A 126 -9.36 8.39 5.95
CA ALA A 126 -9.85 8.27 4.58
C ALA A 126 -9.09 9.23 3.67
N ARG A 127 -8.72 8.75 2.47
CA ARG A 127 -8.06 9.56 1.44
C ARG A 127 -8.60 9.26 0.06
N THR A 128 -8.66 10.29 -0.76
CA THR A 128 -9.03 10.17 -2.17
C THR A 128 -7.84 9.64 -2.97
N LEU A 129 -8.04 8.54 -3.69
CA LEU A 129 -7.09 7.93 -4.61
C LEU A 129 -7.41 8.37 -6.05
N GLY A 130 -6.91 9.55 -6.46
CA GLY A 130 -7.06 10.04 -7.84
C GLY A 130 -8.51 10.08 -8.38
N SER A 131 -8.65 10.46 -9.64
CA SER A 131 -9.93 10.37 -10.38
C SER A 131 -9.89 9.21 -11.36
N ILE A 132 -10.90 8.34 -11.35
CA ILE A 132 -11.07 7.31 -12.39
C ILE A 132 -11.74 7.93 -13.63
N GLU A 133 -12.72 8.80 -13.38
CA GLU A 133 -13.53 9.51 -14.37
C GLU A 133 -13.74 10.95 -13.88
N ALA A 134 -14.16 11.86 -14.77
CA ALA A 134 -14.29 13.29 -14.44
C ALA A 134 -15.18 13.57 -13.20
N SER A 135 -16.14 12.69 -12.89
CA SER A 135 -17.05 12.81 -11.76
C SER A 135 -16.92 11.72 -10.68
N CYS A 136 -16.00 10.76 -10.85
CA CYS A 136 -15.83 9.65 -9.91
C CYS A 136 -14.43 9.58 -9.31
N ARG A 137 -14.38 9.35 -8.00
CA ARG A 137 -13.15 9.26 -7.19
C ARG A 137 -13.15 7.96 -6.41
N ASN A 138 -11.97 7.36 -6.24
CA ASN A 138 -11.81 6.27 -5.28
C ASN A 138 -11.46 6.86 -3.93
N ILE A 139 -12.01 6.29 -2.86
CA ILE A 139 -11.67 6.63 -1.49
C ILE A 139 -11.14 5.38 -0.82
N GLU A 140 -9.90 5.45 -0.35
CA GLU A 140 -9.33 4.46 0.54
C GLU A 140 -9.65 4.84 1.97
N VAL A 141 -10.19 3.88 2.72
CA VAL A 141 -10.39 3.97 4.16
C VAL A 141 -9.43 2.98 4.81
N VAL A 142 -8.71 3.44 5.82
CA VAL A 142 -7.82 2.65 6.66
C VAL A 142 -8.26 2.82 8.11
N ILE A 143 -8.48 1.71 8.80
CA ILE A 143 -8.70 1.66 10.23
C ILE A 143 -7.45 1.04 10.85
N SER A 144 -6.89 1.70 11.85
CA SER A 144 -5.68 1.24 12.54
C SER A 144 -5.78 1.38 14.05
N TYR A 145 -5.03 0.55 14.76
CA TYR A 145 -4.92 0.59 16.22
C TYR A 145 -3.44 0.46 16.60
N ASP A 146 -2.94 1.40 17.41
CA ASP A 146 -1.50 1.55 17.70
C ASP A 146 -0.60 1.57 16.45
N GLY A 147 -1.16 2.06 15.33
CA GLY A 147 -0.55 2.10 14.01
C GLY A 147 -0.61 0.78 13.24
N ASP A 148 -1.13 -0.31 13.79
CA ASP A 148 -1.26 -1.57 13.06
C ASP A 148 -2.59 -1.60 12.27
N LEU A 149 -2.55 -2.15 11.06
CA LEU A 149 -3.73 -2.22 10.19
C LEU A 149 -4.78 -3.15 10.80
N VAL A 150 -5.99 -2.63 10.99
CA VAL A 150 -7.17 -3.37 11.46
C VAL A 150 -8.09 -3.72 10.29
N ASP A 151 -8.45 -2.73 9.47
CA ASP A 151 -9.30 -2.93 8.29
C ASP A 151 -8.96 -1.92 7.19
N ARG A 152 -9.27 -2.28 5.95
CA ARG A 152 -9.09 -1.42 4.78
C ARG A 152 -10.23 -1.58 3.78
N GLY A 153 -10.87 -0.46 3.46
CA GLY A 153 -11.91 -0.37 2.43
C GLY A 153 -11.46 0.47 1.24
N LEU A 154 -11.95 0.12 0.04
CA LEU A 154 -11.89 0.97 -1.14
C LEU A 154 -13.32 1.19 -1.64
N LYS A 155 -13.71 2.45 -1.83
CA LYS A 155 -15.05 2.82 -2.31
C LYS A 155 -14.97 3.80 -3.47
N LYS A 156 -15.63 3.48 -4.58
CA LYS A 156 -15.89 4.44 -5.67
C LYS A 156 -17.04 5.36 -5.24
N VAL A 157 -16.81 6.66 -5.29
CA VAL A 157 -17.82 7.71 -5.05
C VAL A 157 -17.94 8.55 -6.31
N CYS A 158 -19.16 8.71 -6.80
CA CYS A 158 -19.46 9.53 -7.98
C CYS A 158 -20.42 10.65 -7.58
N GLY A 159 -20.22 11.83 -8.16
CA GLY A 159 -21.05 13.03 -7.97
C GLY A 159 -21.74 13.48 -9.24
#